data_AF-V9KKL9-F1
#
_entry.id   AF-V9KKL9-F1
#
_cell.length_a   1.000
_cell.length_b   1.000
_cell.length_c   1.000
_cell.angle_alpha   90.00
_cell.angle_beta   90.00
_cell.angle_gamma   90.00
#
_symmetry.space_group_name_H-M   'P 1'
#
loop_
_entity.id
_entity.type
_entity.pdbx_description
1 polymer ?
#
loop_
_entity_poly.entity_id
_entity_poly.type
_entity_poly.pdbx_seq_one_letter_code
_entity_poly.pdbx_strand_id
1 'polypeptide(L)'
;VYVKHADPEFRFQTTHPDIFPYLLVNIGSGVSIVRVESEDQFERIGGSSIGGGTFWGLGALLTKTKRFDELLQLASKGQHTNVDMLVRDIYGGSYESLGLTGDLIASSFGKSATTDKEFTKEDMAKSLLHMISNDIGQLACLYAKLHNLSRVYFGGFFIRGHPLTMHTITYSINYFTKGEVQALFLRHEGYLGAIGTFLKGAEEDNPNQYSWGENYAGSSGLMSTSPEVHPMQRARSGTFSFDMLEMDRLERQLVNLPLLLDASSYVPDTVDLTEDAMAREYWLSCFEDALDGVVKRAVASQPLALDAAERAEKFRQKYRHKLQTLRHQPFAYGSLTVRSLLDTREHCLNEFNFPDPYSKVKQRENDVALKHFQKVVQALESLNMEQRQFALVKGLLAGNVFDWGAKAVSDVLETDPAFGFEEAKKQLQARPWLVDAYDDWLERLKGPPHKCALFFVDNSGIDLILGVFPFVRELLSRGTEIILASNSGPALNDVTCSELAIVTERIAAMDTVIRTALNQDKLLLVQSGSSSPCLDLSRLDKGLATVVRERKTDLVVIEGMGRAIHTNYYAALRCESLKLAVIKNAWLADRLGGKIFSVVFKYELAPP
;
A
#
# COMPACT_ATOMS: atom_id res chain seq x y z
N VAL A 1 4.69 -17.46 17.06
CA VAL A 1 5.60 -18.47 17.66
C VAL A 1 6.96 -18.29 17.02
N TYR A 2 7.97 -17.85 17.77
CA TYR A 2 9.33 -17.66 17.25
C TYR A 2 10.03 -19.02 17.15
N VAL A 3 10.73 -19.28 16.03
CA VAL A 3 11.47 -20.53 15.80
C VAL A 3 12.96 -20.22 15.67
N LYS A 4 13.76 -20.71 16.62
CA LYS A 4 15.19 -20.38 16.79
C LYS A 4 16.08 -20.71 15.58
N HIS A 5 15.72 -21.74 14.83
CA HIS A 5 16.49 -22.27 13.69
C HIS A 5 15.79 -22.10 12.33
N ALA A 6 14.71 -21.31 12.27
CA ALA A 6 14.06 -21.01 11.00
C ALA A 6 14.83 -19.92 10.25
N ASP A 7 14.71 -19.92 8.93
CA ASP A 7 15.15 -18.78 8.12
C ASP A 7 14.33 -17.55 8.52
N PRO A 8 14.98 -16.40 8.76
CA PRO A 8 14.28 -15.19 9.16
C PRO A 8 13.37 -14.69 8.04
N GLU A 9 12.07 -14.75 8.27
CA GLU A 9 11.06 -14.22 7.37
C GLU A 9 10.76 -12.77 7.74
N PHE A 10 10.87 -11.85 6.77
CA PHE A 10 10.40 -10.47 6.96
C PHE A 10 8.88 -10.47 6.97
N ARG A 11 8.30 -10.02 8.08
CA ARG A 11 6.87 -9.76 8.18
C ARG A 11 6.65 -8.26 8.29
N PHE A 12 6.08 -7.68 7.24
CA PHE A 12 5.72 -6.29 7.26
C PHE A 12 4.45 -6.11 8.09
N GLN A 13 4.48 -5.12 8.97
CA GLN A 13 3.31 -4.70 9.73
C GLN A 13 2.92 -3.32 9.26
N THR A 14 1.69 -3.18 8.80
CA THR A 14 1.08 -1.88 8.57
C THR A 14 0.99 -1.15 9.91
N THR A 15 1.36 0.13 9.93
CA THR A 15 1.32 0.95 11.14
C THR A 15 -0.11 1.11 11.64
N HIS A 16 -0.38 0.67 12.88
CA HIS A 16 -1.64 0.92 13.57
C HIS A 16 -1.71 2.39 14.01
N PRO A 17 -2.86 3.09 13.92
CA PRO A 17 -2.98 4.47 14.37
C PRO A 17 -2.67 4.69 15.85
N ASP A 18 -2.92 3.67 16.67
CA ASP A 18 -2.50 3.66 18.07
C ASP A 18 -1.12 3.01 18.23
N ILE A 19 -0.06 3.72 17.83
CA ILE A 19 1.33 3.25 18.01
C ILE A 19 1.87 3.46 19.42
N PHE A 20 1.26 4.34 20.21
CA PHE A 20 1.77 4.76 21.52
C PHE A 20 1.17 3.95 22.68
N PRO A 21 1.87 3.82 23.82
CA PRO A 21 3.27 4.13 24.01
C PRO A 21 4.18 3.04 23.40
N TYR A 22 5.43 3.39 23.13
CA TYR A 22 6.44 2.46 22.64
C TYR A 22 7.86 2.83 23.11
N LEU A 23 8.77 1.86 23.01
CA LEU A 23 10.20 2.08 23.21
C LEU A 23 10.90 2.22 21.86
N LEU A 24 11.60 3.32 21.64
CA LEU A 24 12.49 3.50 20.49
C LEU A 24 13.93 3.18 20.90
N VAL A 25 14.52 2.17 20.26
CA VAL A 25 15.92 1.79 20.43
C VAL A 25 16.67 2.14 19.15
N ASN A 26 17.34 3.30 19.17
CA ASN A 26 18.11 3.79 18.03
C ASN A 26 19.57 3.32 18.11
N ILE A 27 19.98 2.47 17.17
CA ILE A 27 21.30 1.83 17.13
C ILE A 27 22.17 2.53 16.08
N GLY A 28 22.98 3.49 16.53
CA GLY A 28 24.01 4.16 15.74
C GLY A 28 25.41 3.70 16.14
N SER A 29 26.33 4.66 16.32
CA SER A 29 27.67 4.37 16.88
C SER A 29 27.57 3.73 18.27
N GLY A 30 26.70 4.27 19.12
CA GLY A 30 26.20 3.65 20.35
C GLY A 30 24.70 3.38 20.26
N VAL A 31 24.03 3.24 21.39
CA VAL A 31 22.59 2.99 21.47
C VAL A 31 21.92 4.05 22.32
N SER A 32 20.82 4.61 21.82
CA SER A 32 19.94 5.51 22.58
C SER A 32 18.58 4.85 22.75
N ILE A 33 18.09 4.84 23.98
CA ILE A 33 16.81 4.24 24.35
C ILE A 33 15.88 5.36 24.79
N VAL A 34 14.79 5.52 24.06
CA VAL A 34 13.82 6.60 24.23
C VAL A 34 12.45 5.99 24.47
N ARG A 35 11.79 6.40 25.55
CA ARG A 35 10.38 6.10 25.78
C ARG A 35 9.55 7.16 25.06
N VAL A 36 8.57 6.73 24.29
CA VAL A 36 7.68 7.62 23.55
C VAL A 36 6.24 7.36 23.99
N GLU A 37 5.60 8.39 24.54
CA GLU A 37 4.23 8.33 25.06
C GLU A 37 3.21 8.97 24.13
N SER A 38 3.63 9.97 23.35
CA SER A 38 2.85 10.60 22.29
C SER A 38 3.78 11.28 21.29
N GLU A 39 3.23 11.97 20.29
CA GLU A 39 4.01 12.72 19.28
C GLU A 39 4.96 13.73 19.92
N ASP A 40 4.52 14.42 20.98
CA ASP A 40 5.28 15.48 21.66
C ASP A 40 5.85 15.07 23.02
N GLN A 41 5.53 13.89 23.52
CA GLN A 41 5.98 13.41 24.83
C GLN A 41 6.89 12.20 24.69
N PHE A 42 8.19 12.45 24.85
CA PHE A 42 9.22 11.43 24.83
C PHE A 42 10.39 11.78 25.74
N GLU A 43 11.04 10.75 26.26
CA GLU A 43 12.17 10.89 27.19
C GLU A 43 13.28 9.89 26.84
N ARG A 44 14.53 10.36 26.80
CA ARG A 44 15.69 9.48 26.72
C ARG A 44 15.97 8.86 28.09
N ILE A 45 15.39 7.68 28.31
CA ILE A 45 15.49 6.92 29.56
C ILE A 45 16.78 6.10 29.69
N GLY A 46 17.54 5.91 28.60
CA GLY A 46 18.76 5.12 28.66
C GLY A 46 19.62 5.11 27.40
N GLY A 47 20.65 4.27 27.44
CA GLY A 47 21.54 4.03 26.30
C GLY A 47 22.73 3.14 26.65
N SER A 48 23.51 2.79 25.64
CA SER A 48 24.74 2.00 25.77
C SER A 48 25.82 2.55 24.84
N SER A 49 27.09 2.48 25.25
CA SER A 49 28.22 2.73 24.35
C SER A 49 28.51 1.54 23.43
N ILE A 50 27.87 0.39 23.65
CA ILE A 50 28.02 -0.83 22.85
C ILE A 50 26.97 -0.83 21.74
N GLY A 51 27.34 -0.28 20.58
CA GLY A 51 26.48 -0.21 19.40
C GLY A 51 27.22 -0.60 18.11
N GLY A 52 26.78 -0.05 16.98
CA GLY A 52 27.37 -0.33 15.68
C GLY A 52 28.81 0.15 15.52
N GLY A 53 29.19 1.22 16.23
CA GLY A 53 30.58 1.70 16.28
C GLY A 53 31.50 0.71 16.98
N THR A 54 31.01 0.09 18.05
CA THR A 54 31.72 -0.96 18.79
C THR A 54 31.87 -2.23 17.97
N PHE A 55 30.81 -2.64 17.26
CA PHE A 55 30.88 -3.76 16.30
C PHE A 55 31.94 -3.51 15.25
N TRP A 56 31.93 -2.33 14.62
CA TRP A 56 32.88 -1.98 13.59
C TRP A 56 34.32 -1.91 14.13
N GLY A 57 34.53 -1.23 15.26
CA GLY A 57 35.84 -1.04 15.87
C GLY A 57 36.48 -2.36 16.30
N LEU A 58 35.78 -3.16 17.11
CA LEU A 58 36.29 -4.46 17.57
C LEU A 58 36.41 -5.45 16.41
N GLY A 59 35.44 -5.46 15.48
CA GLY A 59 35.50 -6.31 14.31
C GLY A 59 36.71 -5.99 13.43
N ALA A 60 37.06 -4.72 13.27
CA ALA A 60 38.26 -4.32 12.55
C ALA A 60 39.55 -4.80 13.24
N LEU A 61 39.62 -4.73 14.57
CA LEU A 61 40.76 -5.24 15.34
C LEU A 61 40.88 -6.77 15.22
N LEU A 62 39.76 -7.50 15.33
CA LEU A 62 39.73 -8.96 15.33
C LEU A 62 39.95 -9.57 13.94
N THR A 63 39.41 -8.96 12.90
CA THR A 63 39.39 -9.54 11.53
C THR A 63 40.37 -8.86 10.57
N LYS A 64 40.90 -7.69 10.95
CA LYS A 64 41.68 -6.78 10.09
C LYS A 64 40.87 -6.17 8.93
N THR A 65 39.56 -6.30 8.96
CA THR A 65 38.62 -5.76 7.96
C THR A 65 38.29 -4.30 8.27
N LYS A 66 38.30 -3.40 7.28
CA LYS A 66 38.04 -1.97 7.49
C LYS A 66 36.64 -1.52 7.13
N ARG A 67 35.87 -2.34 6.40
CA ARG A 67 34.52 -1.99 5.95
C ARG A 67 33.47 -2.68 6.82
N PHE A 68 32.46 -1.93 7.21
CA PHE A 68 31.32 -2.43 7.99
C PHE A 68 30.60 -3.57 7.27
N ASP A 69 30.35 -3.43 5.97
CA ASP A 69 29.62 -4.42 5.17
C ASP A 69 30.40 -5.74 5.04
N GLU A 70 31.72 -5.67 4.83
CA GLU A 70 32.57 -6.86 4.81
C GLU A 70 32.54 -7.60 6.15
N LEU A 71 32.48 -6.87 7.27
CA LEU A 71 32.40 -7.47 8.60
C LEU A 71 31.07 -8.21 8.82
N LEU A 72 29.94 -7.65 8.35
CA LEU A 72 28.65 -8.33 8.37
C LEU A 72 28.62 -9.55 7.45
N GLN A 73 29.33 -9.50 6.33
CA GLN A 73 29.50 -10.65 5.44
C GLN A 73 30.31 -11.78 6.08
N LEU A 74 31.38 -11.44 6.81
CA LEU A 74 32.13 -12.42 7.59
C LEU A 74 31.23 -13.06 8.65
N ALA A 75 30.45 -12.23 9.36
CA ALA A 75 29.50 -12.71 10.34
C ALA A 75 28.42 -13.63 9.72
N SER A 76 27.96 -13.41 8.48
CA SER A 76 26.96 -14.30 7.87
C SER A 76 27.48 -15.71 7.58
N LYS A 77 28.80 -15.90 7.45
CA LYS A 77 29.46 -17.18 7.17
C LYS A 77 29.96 -17.91 8.41
N GLY A 78 30.04 -17.22 9.56
CA GLY A 78 30.65 -17.74 10.78
C GLY A 78 29.72 -18.58 11.66
N GLN A 79 30.34 -19.37 12.54
CA GLN A 79 29.69 -20.16 13.58
C GLN A 79 30.15 -19.69 14.96
N HIS A 80 29.27 -18.96 15.65
CA HIS A 80 29.59 -18.37 16.95
C HIS A 80 29.93 -19.42 18.02
N THR A 81 29.38 -20.64 17.93
CA THR A 81 29.63 -21.72 18.89
C THR A 81 31.08 -22.19 18.95
N ASN A 82 31.89 -21.88 17.94
CA ASN A 82 33.33 -22.13 17.96
C ASN A 82 34.07 -21.21 18.92
N VAL A 83 33.57 -19.99 19.12
CA VAL A 83 34.24 -18.90 19.86
C VAL A 83 33.57 -18.64 21.22
N ASP A 84 32.26 -18.75 21.27
CA ASP A 84 31.46 -18.55 22.48
C ASP A 84 31.46 -19.79 23.38
N MET A 85 31.46 -19.56 24.69
CA MET A 85 31.21 -20.58 25.70
C MET A 85 29.70 -20.68 25.94
N LEU A 86 29.16 -21.87 25.75
CA LEU A 86 27.73 -22.17 25.94
C LEU A 86 27.49 -22.79 27.32
N VAL A 87 26.23 -22.77 27.78
CA VAL A 87 25.83 -23.42 29.04
C VAL A 87 26.21 -24.90 29.07
N ARG A 88 26.06 -25.62 27.94
CA ARG A 88 26.47 -27.02 27.84
C ARG A 88 27.98 -27.25 27.99
N ASP A 89 28.80 -26.25 27.67
CA ASP A 89 30.25 -26.34 27.80
C ASP A 89 30.67 -26.27 29.29
N ILE A 90 29.82 -25.73 30.15
CA ILE A 90 30.04 -25.63 31.61
C ILE A 90 29.40 -26.81 32.35
N TYR A 91 28.15 -27.16 31.99
CA TYR A 91 27.31 -28.10 32.75
C TYR A 91 27.14 -29.47 32.07
N GLY A 92 27.70 -29.68 30.87
CA GLY A 92 27.53 -30.92 30.09
C GLY A 92 26.16 -31.07 29.41
N GLY A 93 25.27 -30.08 29.54
CA GLY A 93 23.91 -30.10 28.98
C GLY A 93 23.14 -28.82 29.30
N SER A 94 21.80 -28.88 29.26
CA SER A 94 20.94 -27.81 29.78
C SER A 94 21.00 -27.76 31.31
N TYR A 95 20.85 -26.58 31.89
CA TYR A 95 20.74 -26.40 33.34
C TYR A 95 19.27 -26.14 33.73
N GLU A 96 18.54 -27.24 33.92
CA GLU A 96 17.07 -27.25 34.08
C GLU A 96 16.59 -26.49 35.32
N SER A 97 17.34 -26.54 36.43
CA SER A 97 16.94 -25.89 37.70
C SER A 97 16.80 -24.37 37.59
N LEU A 98 17.56 -23.74 36.69
CA LEU A 98 17.45 -22.31 36.36
C LEU A 98 16.80 -22.04 35.00
N GLY A 99 16.31 -23.09 34.33
CA GLY A 99 15.68 -22.97 33.00
C GLY A 99 16.64 -22.53 31.88
N LEU A 100 17.95 -22.76 32.02
CA LEU A 100 18.93 -22.35 31.02
C LEU A 100 19.15 -23.48 29.99
N THR A 101 18.84 -23.21 28.73
CA THR A 101 19.09 -24.18 27.65
C THR A 101 20.58 -24.36 27.37
N GLY A 102 21.01 -25.57 27.02
CA GLY A 102 22.42 -25.88 26.76
C GLY A 102 23.07 -25.05 25.62
N ASP A 103 22.28 -24.63 24.64
CA ASP A 103 22.73 -23.78 23.51
C ASP A 103 22.75 -22.27 23.82
N LEU A 104 22.43 -21.87 25.05
CA LEU A 104 22.52 -20.48 25.48
C LEU A 104 23.99 -20.08 25.62
N ILE A 105 24.35 -18.89 25.13
CA ILE A 105 25.68 -18.31 25.35
C ILE A 105 25.81 -17.98 26.84
N ALA A 106 26.75 -18.63 27.52
CA ALA A 106 27.12 -18.34 28.91
C ALA A 106 28.19 -17.24 28.98
N SER A 107 29.14 -17.24 28.04
CA SER A 107 30.18 -16.22 27.94
C SER A 107 30.59 -16.00 26.48
N SER A 108 30.33 -14.80 25.95
CA SER A 108 30.79 -14.40 24.62
C SER A 108 32.31 -14.39 24.55
N PHE A 109 32.88 -14.95 23.49
CA PHE A 109 34.33 -15.17 23.35
C PHE A 109 34.98 -16.06 24.44
N GLY A 110 34.19 -16.71 25.31
CA GLY A 110 34.72 -17.43 26.47
C GLY A 110 35.70 -18.57 26.13
N LYS A 111 35.58 -19.21 24.96
CA LYS A 111 36.50 -20.29 24.54
C LYS A 111 37.88 -19.77 24.15
N SER A 112 37.99 -18.47 23.87
CA SER A 112 39.27 -17.86 23.47
C SER A 112 40.31 -17.83 24.60
N ALA A 113 39.89 -17.91 25.85
CA ALA A 113 40.78 -17.97 27.00
C ALA A 113 41.27 -19.39 27.33
N THR A 114 40.62 -20.42 26.80
CA THR A 114 40.81 -21.82 27.22
C THR A 114 41.29 -22.75 26.10
N THR A 115 41.29 -22.28 24.85
CA THR A 115 41.58 -23.11 23.68
C THR A 115 42.81 -22.58 22.95
N ASP A 116 43.82 -23.43 22.73
CA ASP A 116 45.04 -23.07 21.97
C ASP A 116 44.82 -23.00 20.44
N LYS A 117 43.57 -22.94 19.99
CA LYS A 117 43.19 -22.96 18.58
C LYS A 117 42.94 -21.54 18.08
N GLU A 118 43.50 -21.19 16.93
CA GLU A 118 43.14 -19.96 16.24
C GLU A 118 41.71 -20.03 15.70
N PHE A 119 40.92 -18.97 15.96
CA PHE A 119 39.56 -18.85 15.45
C PHE A 119 39.54 -18.20 14.07
N THR A 120 38.59 -18.61 13.24
CA THR A 120 38.39 -17.97 11.94
C THR A 120 37.85 -16.55 12.11
N LYS A 121 38.09 -15.69 11.12
CA LYS A 121 37.59 -14.30 11.14
C LYS A 121 36.07 -14.25 11.12
N GLU A 122 35.47 -15.18 10.39
CA GLU A 122 34.05 -15.40 10.24
C GLU A 122 33.42 -15.74 11.59
N ASP A 123 33.97 -16.70 12.33
CA ASP A 123 33.46 -17.10 13.65
C ASP A 123 33.56 -15.96 14.66
N MET A 124 34.69 -15.24 14.67
CA MET A 124 34.87 -14.07 15.54
C MET A 124 33.88 -12.94 15.19
N ALA A 125 33.66 -12.66 13.90
CA ALA A 125 32.69 -11.67 13.46
C ALA A 125 31.26 -12.07 13.85
N LYS A 126 30.90 -13.35 13.72
CA LYS A 126 29.59 -13.88 14.15
C LYS A 126 29.39 -13.75 15.66
N SER A 127 30.37 -14.18 16.45
CA SER A 127 30.33 -14.07 17.92
C SER A 127 30.22 -12.60 18.36
N LEU A 128 30.96 -11.69 17.71
CA LEU A 128 30.86 -10.26 17.98
C LEU A 128 29.47 -9.69 17.68
N LEU A 129 28.89 -10.06 16.52
CA LEU A 129 27.54 -9.63 16.15
C LEU A 129 26.51 -10.13 17.15
N HIS A 130 26.62 -11.40 17.58
CA HIS A 130 25.75 -12.00 18.58
C HIS A 130 25.88 -11.30 19.93
N MET A 131 27.10 -11.06 20.41
CA MET A 131 27.36 -10.39 21.68
C MET A 131 26.68 -9.02 21.74
N ILE A 132 26.89 -8.19 20.71
CA ILE A 132 26.33 -6.84 20.64
C ILE A 132 24.81 -6.88 20.47
N SER A 133 24.29 -7.73 19.58
CA SER A 133 22.84 -7.83 19.35
C SER A 133 22.10 -8.34 20.59
N ASN A 134 22.68 -9.29 21.34
CA ASN A 134 22.11 -9.80 22.58
C ASN A 134 22.17 -8.76 23.71
N ASP A 135 23.27 -8.00 23.84
CA ASP A 135 23.36 -6.90 24.80
C ASP A 135 22.25 -5.86 24.55
N ILE A 136 22.09 -5.45 23.29
CA ILE A 136 21.04 -4.51 22.86
C ILE A 136 19.65 -5.08 23.15
N GLY A 137 19.39 -6.34 22.80
CA GLY A 137 18.12 -7.00 23.04
C GLY A 137 17.79 -7.15 24.53
N GLN A 138 18.79 -7.43 25.37
CA GLN A 138 18.66 -7.49 26.82
C GLN A 138 18.32 -6.13 27.42
N LEU A 139 19.07 -5.09 27.05
CA LEU A 139 18.79 -3.73 27.51
C LEU A 139 17.40 -3.27 27.09
N ALA A 140 17.04 -3.48 25.82
CA ALA A 140 15.71 -3.16 25.31
C ALA A 140 14.60 -3.87 26.11
N CYS A 141 14.76 -5.16 26.41
CA CYS A 141 13.84 -5.91 27.24
C CYS A 141 13.73 -5.34 28.66
N LEU A 142 14.86 -5.02 29.31
CA LEU A 142 14.87 -4.48 30.67
C LEU A 142 14.12 -3.15 30.75
N TYR A 143 14.40 -2.22 29.83
CA TYR A 143 13.69 -0.94 29.77
C TYR A 143 12.22 -1.11 29.40
N ALA A 144 11.89 -1.99 28.45
CA ALA A 144 10.50 -2.26 28.10
C ALA A 144 9.71 -2.77 29.32
N LYS A 145 10.26 -3.73 30.08
CA LYS A 145 9.62 -4.23 31.31
C LYS A 145 9.55 -3.17 32.41
N LEU A 146 10.62 -2.42 32.63
CA LEU A 146 10.66 -1.36 33.65
C LEU A 146 9.57 -0.31 33.43
N HIS A 147 9.25 -0.01 32.17
CA HIS A 147 8.24 0.97 31.79
C HIS A 147 6.90 0.36 31.34
N ASN A 148 6.69 -0.95 31.53
CA ASN A 148 5.48 -1.67 31.15
C ASN A 148 5.07 -1.49 29.67
N LEU A 149 6.05 -1.54 28.76
CA LEU A 149 5.85 -1.38 27.32
C LEU A 149 5.86 -2.75 26.64
N SER A 150 4.88 -2.98 25.77
CA SER A 150 4.76 -4.21 24.96
C SER A 150 5.41 -4.11 23.58
N ARG A 151 5.84 -2.91 23.15
CA ARG A 151 6.36 -2.66 21.81
C ARG A 151 7.71 -1.96 21.84
N VAL A 152 8.65 -2.51 21.09
CA VAL A 152 9.99 -1.93 20.90
C VAL A 152 10.26 -1.76 19.41
N TYR A 153 10.43 -0.51 18.98
CA TYR A 153 10.88 -0.16 17.64
C TYR A 153 12.39 0.01 17.62
N PHE A 154 13.05 -0.78 16.78
CA PHE A 154 14.47 -0.67 16.51
C PHE A 154 14.69 0.19 15.26
N GLY A 155 15.58 1.16 15.40
CA GLY A 155 16.03 2.02 14.31
C GLY A 155 17.54 2.18 14.31
N GLY A 156 18.04 3.02 13.39
CA GLY A 156 19.47 3.30 13.27
C GLY A 156 20.20 2.40 12.28
N PHE A 157 21.30 2.93 11.75
CA PHE A 157 22.01 2.39 10.59
C PHE A 157 22.86 1.15 10.87
N PHE A 158 22.81 0.58 12.08
CA PHE A 158 23.44 -0.72 12.37
C PHE A 158 22.67 -1.90 11.78
N ILE A 159 21.34 -1.79 11.72
CA ILE A 159 20.45 -2.89 11.35
C ILE A 159 20.52 -3.13 9.84
N ARG A 160 20.38 -2.06 9.04
CA ARG A 160 20.39 -2.02 7.56
C ARG A 160 19.57 -3.12 6.89
N GLY A 161 18.43 -3.49 7.47
CA GLY A 161 17.63 -4.60 6.99
C GLY A 161 18.36 -5.95 6.98
N HIS A 162 19.44 -6.13 7.74
CA HIS A 162 20.16 -7.39 7.79
C HIS A 162 19.34 -8.42 8.58
N PRO A 163 18.88 -9.52 7.93
CA PRO A 163 17.98 -10.49 8.57
C PRO A 163 18.60 -11.12 9.81
N LEU A 164 19.92 -11.36 9.78
CA LEU A 164 20.65 -11.96 10.90
C LEU A 164 20.64 -11.06 12.15
N THR A 165 20.86 -9.76 11.98
CA THR A 165 20.83 -8.79 13.09
C THR A 165 19.44 -8.70 13.68
N MET A 166 18.42 -8.54 12.82
CA MET A 166 17.01 -8.46 13.23
C MET A 166 16.56 -9.73 13.95
N HIS A 167 16.92 -10.91 13.42
CA HIS A 167 16.62 -12.20 14.02
C HIS A 167 17.25 -12.38 15.39
N THR A 168 18.52 -11.97 15.54
CA THR A 168 19.25 -12.11 16.80
C THR A 168 18.66 -11.19 17.89
N ILE A 169 18.34 -9.94 17.54
CA ILE A 169 17.66 -9.01 18.46
C ILE A 169 16.27 -9.55 18.86
N THR A 170 15.50 -10.02 17.87
CA THR A 170 14.16 -10.60 18.09
C THR A 170 14.22 -11.84 18.98
N TYR A 171 15.20 -12.72 18.76
CA TYR A 171 15.46 -13.87 19.61
C TYR A 171 15.70 -13.45 21.06
N SER A 172 16.62 -12.51 21.25
CA SER A 172 17.00 -12.02 22.58
C SER A 172 15.78 -11.48 23.31
N ILE A 173 14.98 -10.62 22.68
CA ILE A 173 13.75 -10.10 23.31
C ILE A 173 12.81 -11.25 23.67
N ASN A 174 12.46 -12.11 22.71
CA ASN A 174 11.50 -13.20 22.95
C ASN A 174 11.96 -14.14 24.06
N TYR A 175 13.27 -14.39 24.18
CA TYR A 175 13.84 -15.23 25.24
C TYR A 175 13.58 -14.63 26.64
N PHE A 176 13.81 -13.33 26.83
CA PHE A 176 13.65 -12.68 28.14
C PHE A 176 12.21 -12.27 28.46
N THR A 177 11.38 -12.04 27.44
CA THR A 177 9.99 -11.59 27.62
C THR A 177 8.96 -12.70 27.45
N LYS A 178 9.38 -13.90 27.02
CA LYS A 178 8.47 -15.01 26.68
C LYS A 178 7.37 -14.60 25.69
N GLY A 179 7.66 -13.62 24.83
CA GLY A 179 6.74 -13.09 23.83
C GLY A 179 5.83 -11.96 24.31
N GLU A 180 5.95 -11.49 25.56
CA GLU A 180 5.17 -10.35 26.08
C GLU A 180 5.53 -9.02 25.39
N VAL A 181 6.74 -8.93 24.83
CA VAL A 181 7.24 -7.73 24.14
C VAL A 181 7.54 -8.06 22.68
N GLN A 182 7.01 -7.25 21.79
CA GLN A 182 7.19 -7.35 20.35
C GLN A 182 8.38 -6.50 19.89
N ALA A 183 9.31 -7.13 19.17
CA ALA A 183 10.38 -6.44 18.45
C ALA A 183 9.89 -6.04 17.04
N LEU A 184 10.01 -4.75 16.72
CA LEU A 184 9.62 -4.15 15.44
C LEU A 184 10.81 -3.39 14.87
N PHE A 185 10.95 -3.35 13.55
CA PHE A 185 12.09 -2.73 12.87
C PHE A 185 11.58 -1.72 11.84
N LEU A 186 12.18 -0.53 11.80
CA LEU A 186 11.77 0.52 10.89
C LEU A 186 12.39 0.29 9.50
N ARG A 187 11.59 0.24 8.43
CA ARG A 187 12.12 0.08 7.06
C ARG A 187 13.10 1.19 6.68
N HIS A 188 12.80 2.43 7.07
CA HIS A 188 13.62 3.62 6.83
C HIS A 188 14.47 4.00 8.05
N GLU A 189 14.92 3.01 8.83
CA GLU A 189 15.68 3.14 10.08
C GLU A 189 16.88 4.11 10.03
N GLY A 190 17.57 4.21 8.89
CA GLY A 190 18.70 5.12 8.71
C GLY A 190 18.31 6.58 8.47
N TYR A 191 17.06 6.84 8.12
CA TYR A 191 16.57 8.16 7.70
C TYR A 191 15.74 8.88 8.77
N LEU A 192 15.43 8.21 9.90
CA LEU A 192 14.48 8.71 10.92
C LEU A 192 14.75 10.17 11.35
N GLY A 193 16.00 10.50 11.70
CA GLY A 193 16.36 11.86 12.12
C GLY A 193 16.30 12.89 10.98
N ALA A 194 16.67 12.49 9.75
CA ALA A 194 16.63 13.35 8.58
C ALA A 194 15.18 13.65 8.17
N ILE A 195 14.32 12.63 8.15
CA ILE A 195 12.88 12.76 7.90
C ILE A 195 12.25 13.66 8.98
N GLY A 196 12.52 13.41 10.27
CA GLY A 196 11.97 14.24 11.34
C GLY A 196 12.40 15.71 11.25
N THR A 197 13.66 15.97 10.90
CA THR A 197 14.15 17.35 10.69
C THR A 197 13.46 18.01 9.50
N PHE A 198 13.32 17.27 8.39
CA PHE A 198 12.64 17.76 7.20
C PHE A 198 11.16 18.07 7.46
N LEU A 199 10.43 17.15 8.09
CA LEU A 199 9.01 17.33 8.40
C LEU A 199 8.79 18.51 9.35
N LYS A 200 9.63 18.65 10.39
CA LYS A 200 9.56 19.81 11.29
C LYS A 200 9.77 21.13 10.56
N GLY A 201 10.77 21.20 9.67
CA GLY A 201 10.98 22.40 8.84
C GLY A 201 9.81 22.68 7.89
N ALA A 202 9.23 21.65 7.27
CA ALA A 202 8.07 21.79 6.40
C ALA A 202 6.81 22.25 7.15
N GLU A 203 6.63 21.79 8.39
CA GLU A 203 5.55 22.22 9.28
C GLU A 203 5.72 23.67 9.75
N GLU A 204 6.94 24.10 10.05
CA GLU A 204 7.25 25.50 10.40
C GLU A 204 6.94 26.45 9.25
N ASP A 205 7.20 26.04 8.00
CA ASP A 205 6.88 26.83 6.81
C ASP A 205 5.37 26.93 6.56
N ASN A 206 4.64 25.81 6.57
CA ASN A 206 3.19 25.76 6.35
C ASN A 206 2.53 24.61 7.13
N PRO A 207 2.10 24.84 8.38
CA PRO A 207 1.61 23.77 9.23
C PRO A 207 0.34 23.15 8.66
N ASN A 208 0.30 21.81 8.61
CA ASN A 208 -0.87 21.01 8.24
C ASN A 208 -1.42 21.22 6.81
N GLN A 209 -0.63 21.80 5.90
CA GLN A 209 -1.06 21.97 4.51
C GLN A 209 -0.77 20.72 3.65
N TYR A 210 0.34 20.03 3.93
CA TYR A 210 0.86 18.99 3.06
C TYR A 210 0.67 17.60 3.64
N SER A 211 0.72 16.61 2.76
CA SER A 211 0.87 15.20 3.11
C SER A 211 2.02 14.63 2.30
N TRP A 212 2.63 13.56 2.81
CA TRP A 212 3.78 12.96 2.17
C TRP A 212 3.52 11.49 1.86
N GLY A 213 4.03 11.04 0.72
CA GLY A 213 3.98 9.64 0.28
C GLY A 213 5.35 9.21 -0.22
N GLU A 214 5.68 7.92 -0.11
CA GLU A 214 6.89 7.40 -0.71
C GLU A 214 6.72 7.26 -2.22
N ASN A 215 7.70 7.77 -2.97
CA ASN A 215 7.79 7.57 -4.40
C ASN A 215 8.54 6.26 -4.68
N TYR A 216 7.79 5.21 -5.05
CA TYR A 216 8.34 3.89 -5.37
C TYR A 216 9.25 3.85 -6.60
N ALA A 217 9.13 4.81 -7.53
CA ALA A 217 9.99 4.86 -8.70
C ALA A 217 11.40 5.32 -8.32
N GLY A 218 11.50 6.40 -7.54
CA GLY A 218 12.76 6.95 -7.05
C GLY A 218 13.43 6.14 -5.95
N SER A 219 12.65 5.57 -5.03
CA SER A 219 13.20 4.92 -3.83
C SER A 219 13.96 3.63 -4.13
N SER A 220 15.02 3.33 -3.36
CA SER A 220 15.90 2.18 -3.58
C SER A 220 15.35 0.84 -3.05
N GLY A 221 14.34 0.88 -2.18
CA GLY A 221 13.75 -0.31 -1.54
C GLY A 221 14.66 -0.96 -0.49
N LEU A 222 14.08 -1.77 0.40
CA LEU A 222 14.78 -2.57 1.40
C LEU A 222 15.40 -3.80 0.70
N MET A 223 16.71 -3.83 0.59
CA MET A 223 17.43 -4.95 -0.01
C MET A 223 17.64 -6.06 1.04
N SER A 224 17.27 -7.29 0.69
CA SER A 224 17.44 -8.47 1.56
C SER A 224 18.81 -9.14 1.49
N THR A 225 19.71 -8.70 0.60
CA THR A 225 20.93 -9.46 0.31
C THR A 225 22.08 -9.13 1.27
N SER A 226 22.77 -10.18 1.71
CA SER A 226 24.12 -10.05 2.27
C SER A 226 24.99 -9.19 1.35
N PRO A 227 25.86 -8.33 1.89
CA PRO A 227 26.62 -7.40 1.06
C PRO A 227 27.51 -8.17 0.08
N GLU A 228 27.34 -7.88 -1.22
CA GLU A 228 28.22 -8.39 -2.25
C GLU A 228 29.62 -7.76 -2.12
N VAL A 229 30.65 -8.58 -2.35
CA VAL A 229 32.09 -8.26 -2.15
C VAL A 229 32.57 -7.12 -3.05
N HIS A 230 31.85 -6.81 -4.14
CA HIS A 230 32.24 -5.80 -5.11
C HIS A 230 31.08 -4.88 -5.49
N PRO A 231 31.05 -3.62 -5.01
CA PRO A 231 30.13 -2.60 -5.52
C PRO A 231 30.37 -2.26 -7.00
N MET A 232 31.53 -2.66 -7.54
CA MET A 232 32.00 -2.44 -8.92
C MET A 232 31.54 -3.58 -9.83
N GLN A 233 30.24 -3.62 -10.12
CA GLN A 233 29.61 -4.11 -11.35
C GLN A 233 28.09 -4.24 -11.11
N ARG A 234 27.48 -3.24 -10.45
CA ARG A 234 26.04 -3.13 -10.60
C ARG A 234 25.81 -2.60 -12.01
N ALA A 235 25.15 -3.35 -12.88
CA ALA A 235 24.47 -2.81 -14.05
C ALA A 235 23.30 -1.96 -13.53
N ARG A 236 23.64 -0.79 -12.98
CA ARG A 236 22.75 0.18 -12.34
C ARG A 236 22.05 0.96 -13.44
N SER A 237 20.72 1.00 -13.40
CA SER A 237 19.94 2.07 -14.00
C SER A 237 20.57 3.40 -13.58
N GLY A 238 21.09 4.16 -14.56
CA GLY A 238 22.00 5.26 -14.30
C GLY A 238 21.35 6.39 -13.53
N THR A 239 21.87 6.72 -12.34
CA THR A 239 22.23 8.10 -11.91
C THR A 239 22.76 8.18 -10.47
N PHE A 240 22.49 7.23 -9.56
CA PHE A 240 22.94 7.35 -8.16
C PHE A 240 23.62 6.10 -7.58
N SER A 241 24.61 6.32 -6.71
CA SER A 241 25.48 5.27 -6.16
C SER A 241 25.14 4.81 -4.74
N PHE A 242 24.08 5.37 -4.14
CA PHE A 242 23.69 5.26 -2.73
C PHE A 242 22.20 4.90 -2.57
N ASP A 243 21.81 4.44 -1.38
CA ASP A 243 20.40 4.14 -1.03
C ASP A 243 19.60 5.44 -0.91
N MET A 244 18.37 5.45 -1.41
CA MET A 244 17.57 6.67 -1.56
C MET A 244 16.12 6.43 -1.13
N LEU A 245 15.59 7.35 -0.33
CA LEU A 245 14.17 7.50 -0.08
C LEU A 245 13.72 8.77 -0.79
N GLU A 246 12.76 8.63 -1.72
CA GLU A 246 12.12 9.75 -2.38
C GLU A 246 10.70 9.91 -1.84
N MET A 247 10.32 11.14 -1.50
CA MET A 247 9.02 11.46 -0.92
C MET A 247 8.32 12.49 -1.79
N ASP A 248 7.12 12.15 -2.25
CA ASP A 248 6.26 13.07 -2.98
C ASP A 248 5.51 13.97 -2.00
N ARG A 249 5.57 15.28 -2.25
CA ARG A 249 4.75 16.28 -1.56
C ARG A 249 3.37 16.33 -2.20
N LEU A 250 2.36 15.98 -1.42
CA LEU A 250 0.96 16.19 -1.78
C LEU A 250 0.56 17.58 -1.27
N GLU A 251 0.03 18.42 -2.15
CA GLU A 251 -0.33 19.82 -1.85
C GLU A 251 -1.56 19.97 -0.93
N ARG A 252 -1.92 18.90 -0.23
CA ARG A 252 -3.19 18.71 0.48
C ARG A 252 -2.98 17.90 1.73
N GLN A 253 -3.79 18.20 2.75
CA GLN A 253 -3.89 17.37 3.94
C GLN A 253 -4.79 16.18 3.66
N LEU A 254 -4.26 14.97 3.85
CA LEU A 254 -5.01 13.72 3.79
C LEU A 254 -5.41 13.26 5.19
N VAL A 255 -6.64 12.77 5.32
CA VAL A 255 -7.25 12.31 6.58
C VAL A 255 -8.13 11.08 6.34
N ASN A 256 -8.46 10.37 7.42
CA ASN A 256 -9.41 9.26 7.38
C ASN A 256 -10.81 9.71 6.95
N LEU A 257 -11.51 8.85 6.21
CA LEU A 257 -12.95 8.96 5.99
C LEU A 257 -13.66 8.94 7.36
N PRO A 258 -14.42 9.99 7.72
CA PRO A 258 -15.10 10.07 9.02
C PRO A 258 -16.12 8.96 9.28
N LEU A 259 -16.54 8.26 8.22
CA LEU A 259 -17.50 7.16 8.25
C LEU A 259 -16.84 5.79 8.44
N LEU A 260 -15.50 5.68 8.51
CA LEU A 260 -14.86 4.41 8.89
C LEU A 260 -15.33 3.97 10.29
N LEU A 261 -15.72 2.70 10.43
CA LEU A 261 -16.16 2.16 11.71
C LEU A 261 -15.04 2.26 12.74
N ASP A 262 -13.90 1.67 12.40
CA ASP A 262 -12.64 1.76 13.12
C ASP A 262 -11.53 2.08 12.13
N ALA A 263 -11.02 3.32 12.19
CA ALA A 263 -9.90 3.74 11.35
C ALA A 263 -8.59 3.04 11.76
N SER A 264 -8.52 2.48 12.96
CA SER A 264 -7.31 1.87 13.49
C SER A 264 -7.03 0.46 12.99
N SER A 265 -8.10 -0.33 12.84
CA SER A 265 -8.04 -1.67 12.26
C SER A 265 -8.24 -1.70 10.75
N TYR A 266 -8.46 -0.54 10.10
CA TYR A 266 -8.79 -0.48 8.69
C TYR A 266 -7.57 -0.79 7.82
N VAL A 267 -7.72 -1.79 6.95
CA VAL A 267 -6.73 -2.16 5.93
C VAL A 267 -7.38 -1.97 4.56
N PRO A 268 -6.84 -1.09 3.70
CA PRO A 268 -7.43 -0.84 2.38
C PRO A 268 -7.37 -2.08 1.50
N ASP A 269 -6.21 -2.74 1.41
CA ASP A 269 -5.92 -3.80 0.46
C ASP A 269 -6.56 -5.15 0.85
N THR A 270 -7.22 -5.79 -0.12
CA THR A 270 -7.91 -7.08 0.07
C THR A 270 -6.96 -8.28 0.08
N VAL A 271 -5.82 -8.18 -0.61
CA VAL A 271 -4.84 -9.27 -0.76
C VAL A 271 -3.42 -8.73 -0.53
N ASP A 272 -2.71 -9.34 0.41
CA ASP A 272 -1.27 -9.11 0.61
C ASP A 272 -0.47 -10.10 -0.25
N LEU A 273 0.19 -9.57 -1.29
CA LEU A 273 1.03 -10.34 -2.21
C LEU A 273 2.40 -10.66 -1.59
N THR A 274 2.73 -10.09 -0.43
CA THR A 274 3.93 -10.47 0.33
C THR A 274 3.78 -11.88 0.89
N GLU A 275 2.61 -12.17 1.45
CA GLU A 275 2.28 -13.46 2.06
C GLU A 275 1.80 -14.48 1.02
N ASP A 276 1.08 -14.04 -0.02
CA ASP A 276 0.56 -14.94 -1.04
C ASP A 276 1.46 -15.06 -2.28
N ALA A 277 2.31 -16.08 -2.28
CA ALA A 277 3.25 -16.34 -3.37
C ALA A 277 2.57 -16.64 -4.72
N MET A 278 1.43 -17.33 -4.73
CA MET A 278 0.72 -17.66 -5.98
C MET A 278 0.07 -16.41 -6.59
N ALA A 279 -0.56 -15.59 -5.75
CA ALA A 279 -1.11 -14.30 -6.15
C ALA A 279 -0.01 -13.38 -6.68
N ARG A 280 1.11 -13.31 -5.97
CA ARG A 280 2.26 -12.49 -6.35
C ARG A 280 2.77 -12.83 -7.74
N GLU A 281 3.04 -14.11 -8.00
CA GLU A 281 3.55 -14.58 -9.29
C GLU A 281 2.57 -14.25 -10.42
N TYR A 282 1.27 -14.46 -10.18
CA TYR A 282 0.23 -14.14 -11.14
C TYR A 282 0.17 -12.64 -11.46
N TRP A 283 0.09 -11.79 -10.43
CA TRP A 283 -0.05 -10.34 -10.63
C TRP A 283 1.20 -9.75 -11.28
N LEU A 284 2.40 -10.09 -10.80
CA LEU A 284 3.65 -9.60 -11.41
C LEU A 284 3.72 -9.94 -12.90
N SER A 285 3.36 -11.17 -13.28
CA SER A 285 3.32 -11.59 -14.69
C SER A 285 2.25 -10.82 -15.48
N CYS A 286 1.08 -10.55 -14.89
CA CYS A 286 0.05 -9.72 -15.53
C CYS A 286 0.51 -8.29 -15.80
N PHE A 287 1.24 -7.67 -14.86
CA PHE A 287 1.80 -6.33 -15.04
C PHE A 287 2.95 -6.31 -16.05
N GLU A 288 3.78 -7.34 -16.10
CA GLU A 288 4.84 -7.50 -17.12
C GLU A 288 4.25 -7.64 -18.53
N ASP A 289 3.20 -8.45 -18.70
CA ASP A 289 2.51 -8.64 -19.98
C ASP A 289 1.81 -7.36 -20.48
N ALA A 290 1.21 -6.59 -19.57
CA ALA A 290 0.49 -5.37 -19.93
C ALA A 290 1.41 -4.19 -20.29
N LEU A 291 2.72 -4.31 -20.01
CA LEU A 291 3.69 -3.22 -20.09
C LEU A 291 3.79 -2.63 -21.50
N ASP A 292 3.81 -3.45 -22.55
CA ASP A 292 3.94 -2.96 -23.93
C ASP A 292 2.72 -2.13 -24.35
N GLY A 293 1.52 -2.48 -23.89
CA GLY A 293 0.31 -1.68 -24.09
C GLY A 293 0.38 -0.32 -23.39
N VAL A 294 0.93 -0.27 -22.17
CA VAL A 294 1.15 0.99 -21.45
C VAL A 294 2.17 1.87 -22.18
N VAL A 295 3.28 1.31 -22.67
CA VAL A 295 4.30 2.03 -23.45
C VAL A 295 3.69 2.62 -24.72
N LYS A 296 2.91 1.84 -25.48
CA LYS A 296 2.22 2.28 -26.69
C LYS A 296 1.30 3.49 -26.40
N ARG A 297 0.55 3.44 -25.30
CA ARG A 297 -0.33 4.53 -24.85
C ARG A 297 0.45 5.78 -24.41
N ALA A 298 1.54 5.60 -23.65
CA ALA A 298 2.42 6.69 -23.26
C ALA A 298 2.95 7.46 -24.50
N VAL A 299 3.46 6.75 -25.51
CA VAL A 299 3.92 7.37 -26.77
C VAL A 299 2.77 8.08 -27.50
N ALA A 300 1.61 7.43 -27.63
CA ALA A 300 0.45 8.00 -28.33
C ALA A 300 -0.13 9.26 -27.64
N SER A 301 0.08 9.41 -26.33
CA SER A 301 -0.35 10.58 -25.58
C SER A 301 0.38 11.86 -26.03
N GLN A 302 1.64 11.77 -26.47
CA GLN A 302 2.51 12.90 -26.81
C GLN A 302 3.10 12.79 -28.25
N PRO A 303 2.27 12.82 -29.31
CA PRO A 303 2.70 12.57 -30.69
C PRO A 303 3.62 13.67 -31.26
N LEU A 304 3.62 14.86 -30.64
CA LEU A 304 4.48 15.98 -31.05
C LEU A 304 5.87 15.94 -30.38
N ALA A 305 6.07 15.10 -29.36
CA ALA A 305 7.32 15.01 -28.64
C ALA A 305 8.25 13.98 -29.32
N LEU A 306 9.37 14.47 -29.88
CA LEU A 306 10.34 13.65 -30.61
C LEU A 306 11.03 12.61 -29.71
N ASP A 307 11.11 12.88 -28.41
CA ASP A 307 11.76 12.05 -27.40
C ASP A 307 10.81 11.05 -26.72
N ALA A 308 9.51 11.06 -27.06
CA ALA A 308 8.50 10.25 -26.38
C ALA A 308 8.81 8.75 -26.45
N ALA A 309 9.26 8.25 -27.61
CA ALA A 309 9.64 6.85 -27.76
C ALA A 309 10.84 6.47 -26.87
N GLU A 310 11.84 7.34 -26.76
CA GLU A 310 13.02 7.12 -25.92
C GLU A 310 12.64 7.13 -24.43
N ARG A 311 11.84 8.10 -23.98
CA ARG A 311 11.35 8.16 -22.59
C ARG A 311 10.49 6.96 -22.25
N ALA A 312 9.61 6.52 -23.15
CA ALA A 312 8.76 5.36 -22.93
C ALA A 312 9.57 4.05 -22.83
N GLU A 313 10.69 3.95 -23.57
CA GLU A 313 11.63 2.83 -23.43
C GLU A 313 12.35 2.84 -22.08
N LYS A 314 12.78 4.01 -21.59
CA LYS A 314 13.38 4.14 -20.26
C LYS A 314 12.38 3.77 -19.16
N PHE A 315 11.13 4.22 -19.28
CA PHE A 315 10.02 3.79 -18.43
C PHE A 315 9.89 2.25 -18.42
N ARG A 316 9.84 1.63 -19.61
CA ARG A 316 9.72 0.19 -19.75
C ARG A 316 10.82 -0.56 -19.00
N GLN A 317 12.07 -0.14 -19.19
CA GLN A 317 13.22 -0.75 -18.53
C GLN A 317 13.17 -0.58 -17.01
N LYS A 318 12.87 0.64 -16.52
CA LYS A 318 12.80 0.92 -15.08
C LYS A 318 11.69 0.15 -14.40
N TYR A 319 10.47 0.17 -14.96
CA TYR A 319 9.33 -0.51 -14.36
C TYR A 319 9.51 -2.03 -14.39
N ARG A 320 9.99 -2.61 -15.50
CA ARG A 320 10.31 -4.05 -15.58
C ARG A 320 11.34 -4.46 -14.53
N HIS A 321 12.39 -3.65 -14.33
CA HIS A 321 13.38 -3.92 -13.28
C HIS A 321 12.75 -3.92 -11.87
N LYS A 322 11.82 -2.99 -11.59
CA LYS A 322 11.08 -2.97 -10.32
C LYS A 322 10.23 -4.22 -10.10
N LEU A 323 9.51 -4.67 -11.12
CA LEU A 323 8.72 -5.91 -11.06
C LEU A 323 9.61 -7.13 -10.79
N GLN A 324 10.78 -7.21 -11.44
CA GLN A 324 11.77 -8.27 -11.18
C GLN A 324 12.30 -8.23 -9.75
N THR A 325 12.59 -7.04 -9.21
CA THR A 325 13.00 -6.89 -7.81
C THR A 325 11.90 -7.39 -6.87
N LEU A 326 10.64 -6.98 -7.07
CA LEU A 326 9.50 -7.40 -6.26
C LEU A 326 9.19 -8.90 -6.35
N ARG A 327 9.56 -9.55 -7.45
CA ARG A 327 9.46 -11.01 -7.60
C ARG A 327 10.36 -11.76 -6.63
N HIS A 328 11.57 -11.23 -6.39
CA HIS A 328 12.56 -11.85 -5.50
C HIS A 328 12.52 -11.28 -4.07
N GLN A 329 12.10 -10.02 -3.93
CA GLN A 329 12.05 -9.25 -2.69
C GLN A 329 10.70 -8.52 -2.60
N PRO A 330 9.60 -9.26 -2.31
CA PRO A 330 8.26 -8.67 -2.31
C PRO A 330 8.13 -7.51 -1.32
N PHE A 331 8.89 -7.56 -0.25
CA PHE A 331 8.80 -6.61 0.85
C PHE A 331 9.66 -5.35 0.68
N ALA A 332 10.34 -5.19 -0.47
CA ALA A 332 11.30 -4.10 -0.68
C ALA A 332 10.69 -2.71 -0.44
N TYR A 333 9.40 -2.51 -0.72
CA TYR A 333 8.74 -1.21 -0.58
C TYR A 333 7.64 -1.20 0.49
N GLY A 334 7.68 -2.15 1.45
CA GLY A 334 6.56 -2.41 2.36
C GLY A 334 5.76 -3.64 1.93
N SER A 335 4.51 -3.74 2.37
CA SER A 335 3.61 -4.79 1.89
C SER A 335 3.37 -4.62 0.39
N LEU A 336 3.60 -5.70 -0.37
CA LEU A 336 3.30 -5.76 -1.79
C LEU A 336 1.81 -6.00 -1.98
N THR A 337 1.14 -5.10 -2.69
CA THR A 337 -0.28 -5.24 -3.02
C THR A 337 -0.53 -4.90 -4.48
N VAL A 338 -1.73 -5.18 -4.98
CA VAL A 338 -2.11 -4.77 -6.35
C VAL A 338 -2.06 -3.23 -6.47
N ARG A 339 -2.51 -2.51 -5.44
CA ARG A 339 -2.41 -1.05 -5.36
C ARG A 339 -0.96 -0.57 -5.43
N SER A 340 -0.05 -1.16 -4.65
CA SER A 340 1.36 -0.73 -4.69
C SER A 340 2.01 -0.96 -6.07
N LEU A 341 1.62 -2.01 -6.80
CA LEU A 341 2.05 -2.26 -8.18
C LEU A 341 1.51 -1.22 -9.17
N LEU A 342 0.25 -0.80 -9.00
CA LEU A 342 -0.39 0.25 -9.79
C LEU A 342 0.28 1.60 -9.49
N ASP A 343 0.45 1.97 -8.23
CA ASP A 343 1.11 3.20 -7.79
C ASP A 343 2.55 3.27 -8.31
N THR A 344 3.30 2.16 -8.25
CA THR A 344 4.67 2.08 -8.80
C THR A 344 4.69 2.37 -10.31
N ARG A 345 3.68 1.91 -11.07
CA ARG A 345 3.58 2.18 -12.50
C ARG A 345 3.37 3.67 -12.76
N GLU A 346 2.44 4.30 -12.04
CA GLU A 346 2.13 5.72 -12.20
C GLU A 346 3.33 6.59 -11.80
N HIS A 347 4.02 6.27 -10.70
CA HIS A 347 5.25 6.96 -10.31
C HIS A 347 6.34 6.87 -11.39
N CYS A 348 6.54 5.68 -11.98
CA CYS A 348 7.48 5.51 -13.08
C CYS A 348 7.07 6.29 -14.34
N LEU A 349 5.78 6.32 -14.69
CA LEU A 349 5.29 7.11 -15.82
C LEU A 349 5.54 8.62 -15.61
N ASN A 350 5.26 9.12 -14.40
CA ASN A 350 5.46 10.52 -14.02
C ASN A 350 6.94 10.93 -14.11
N GLU A 351 7.86 10.09 -13.62
CA GLU A 351 9.30 10.35 -13.70
C GLU A 351 9.80 10.52 -15.14
N PHE A 352 9.21 9.77 -16.08
CA PHE A 352 9.52 9.90 -17.51
C PHE A 352 8.57 10.86 -18.24
N ASN A 353 7.95 11.80 -17.54
CA ASN A 353 7.10 12.88 -18.07
C ASN A 353 5.88 12.37 -18.88
N PHE A 354 5.21 11.32 -18.41
CA PHE A 354 3.93 10.84 -18.92
C PHE A 354 2.83 10.94 -17.86
N PRO A 355 2.35 12.15 -17.51
CA PRO A 355 1.43 12.34 -16.39
C PRO A 355 -0.01 11.88 -16.63
N ASP A 356 -0.44 11.81 -17.90
CA ASP A 356 -1.75 11.24 -18.25
C ASP A 356 -1.71 10.58 -19.64
N PRO A 357 -1.26 9.32 -19.73
CA PRO A 357 -1.24 8.57 -20.98
C PRO A 357 -2.64 8.34 -21.60
N TYR A 358 -3.71 8.46 -20.80
CA TYR A 358 -5.08 8.08 -21.19
C TYR A 358 -5.97 9.29 -21.48
N SER A 359 -5.51 10.52 -21.24
CA SER A 359 -6.24 11.79 -21.48
C SER A 359 -7.05 11.82 -22.78
N LYS A 360 -6.42 11.50 -23.93
CA LYS A 360 -7.12 11.49 -25.24
C LYS A 360 -8.17 10.40 -25.37
N VAL A 361 -7.91 9.24 -24.76
CA VAL A 361 -8.85 8.12 -24.72
C VAL A 361 -10.07 8.52 -23.91
N LYS A 362 -9.86 9.05 -22.70
CA LYS A 362 -10.93 9.58 -21.83
C LYS A 362 -11.79 10.61 -22.56
N GLN A 363 -11.17 11.58 -23.24
CA GLN A 363 -11.89 12.61 -24.01
C GLN A 363 -12.76 12.00 -25.12
N ARG A 364 -12.21 11.08 -25.92
CA ARG A 364 -12.95 10.40 -26.99
C ARG A 364 -14.11 9.59 -26.45
N GLU A 365 -13.90 8.83 -25.38
CA GLU A 365 -14.95 8.02 -24.75
C GLU A 365 -16.05 8.89 -24.14
N ASN A 366 -15.69 10.00 -23.48
CA ASN A 366 -16.64 10.99 -22.98
C ASN A 366 -17.52 11.54 -24.12
N ASP A 367 -16.92 11.95 -25.25
CA ASP A 367 -17.66 12.48 -26.39
C ASP A 367 -18.61 11.47 -27.02
N VAL A 368 -18.23 10.19 -27.06
CA VAL A 368 -19.09 9.10 -27.54
C VAL A 368 -20.24 8.88 -26.57
N ALA A 369 -19.95 8.75 -25.28
CA ALA A 369 -20.96 8.47 -24.26
C ALA A 369 -21.99 9.60 -24.13
N LEU A 370 -21.57 10.88 -24.20
CA LEU A 370 -22.48 12.03 -24.17
C LEU A 370 -23.53 12.01 -25.28
N LYS A 371 -23.18 11.53 -26.49
CA LYS A 371 -24.13 11.41 -27.60
C LYS A 371 -25.28 10.43 -27.31
N HIS A 372 -25.06 9.47 -26.42
CA HIS A 372 -26.03 8.44 -26.07
C HIS A 372 -26.79 8.73 -24.76
N PHE A 373 -26.34 9.69 -23.96
CA PHE A 373 -26.86 9.96 -22.62
C PHE A 373 -28.38 10.18 -22.59
N GLN A 374 -28.91 11.11 -23.38
CA GLN A 374 -30.36 11.40 -23.41
C GLN A 374 -31.20 10.20 -23.81
N LYS A 375 -30.72 9.39 -24.77
CA LYS A 375 -31.42 8.17 -25.21
C LYS A 375 -31.50 7.15 -24.06
N VAL A 376 -30.42 6.99 -23.28
CA VAL A 376 -30.41 6.08 -22.13
C VAL A 376 -31.36 6.57 -21.04
N VAL A 377 -31.36 7.87 -20.71
CA VAL A 377 -32.28 8.44 -19.71
C VAL A 377 -33.74 8.24 -20.12
N GLN A 378 -34.11 8.57 -21.37
CA GLN A 378 -35.48 8.38 -21.87
C GLN A 378 -35.92 6.91 -21.83
N ALA A 379 -35.02 5.97 -22.15
CA ALA A 379 -35.32 4.55 -22.06
C ALA A 379 -35.60 4.13 -20.61
N LEU A 380 -34.81 4.63 -19.65
CA LEU A 380 -34.98 4.33 -18.22
C LEU A 380 -36.30 4.88 -17.66
N GLU A 381 -36.69 6.09 -18.08
CA GLU A 381 -37.96 6.71 -17.64
C GLU A 381 -39.20 5.99 -18.17
N SER A 382 -39.08 5.24 -19.27
CA SER A 382 -40.18 4.44 -19.80
C SER A 382 -40.47 3.17 -18.97
N LEU A 383 -39.56 2.79 -18.07
CA LEU A 383 -39.65 1.58 -17.25
C LEU A 383 -40.39 1.83 -15.93
N ASN A 384 -41.02 0.77 -15.40
CA ASN A 384 -41.58 0.81 -14.05
C ASN A 384 -40.47 0.87 -12.98
N MET A 385 -40.82 1.10 -11.71
CA MET A 385 -39.85 1.31 -10.63
C MET A 385 -38.85 0.14 -10.52
N GLU A 386 -39.31 -1.09 -10.40
CA GLU A 386 -38.44 -2.26 -10.23
C GLU A 386 -37.54 -2.51 -11.45
N GLN A 387 -38.11 -2.43 -12.65
CA GLN A 387 -37.36 -2.58 -13.90
C GLN A 387 -36.31 -1.48 -14.08
N ARG A 388 -36.66 -0.24 -13.73
CA ARG A 388 -35.77 0.91 -13.79
C ARG A 388 -34.62 0.77 -12.81
N GLN A 389 -34.87 0.38 -11.56
CA GLN A 389 -33.79 0.16 -10.58
C GLN A 389 -32.83 -0.92 -11.05
N PHE A 390 -33.34 -2.02 -11.60
CA PHE A 390 -32.49 -3.09 -12.12
C PHE A 390 -31.68 -2.64 -13.34
N ALA A 391 -32.30 -1.88 -14.25
CA ALA A 391 -31.63 -1.34 -15.43
C ALA A 391 -30.54 -0.33 -15.07
N LEU A 392 -30.75 0.50 -14.03
CA LEU A 392 -29.76 1.42 -13.49
C LEU A 392 -28.54 0.69 -12.94
N VAL A 393 -28.77 -0.32 -12.08
CA VAL A 393 -27.68 -1.15 -11.52
C VAL A 393 -26.91 -1.88 -12.62
N LYS A 394 -27.62 -2.47 -13.60
CA LYS A 394 -26.97 -3.08 -14.76
C LYS A 394 -26.20 -2.07 -15.61
N GLY A 395 -26.72 -0.86 -15.76
CA GLY A 395 -26.04 0.22 -16.48
C GLY A 395 -24.71 0.59 -15.81
N LEU A 396 -24.73 0.72 -14.48
CA LEU A 396 -23.56 0.99 -13.66
C LEU A 396 -22.50 -0.12 -13.80
N LEU A 397 -22.90 -1.38 -13.65
CA LEU A 397 -22.01 -2.54 -13.80
C LEU A 397 -21.47 -2.69 -15.23
N ALA A 398 -22.31 -2.46 -16.25
CA ALA A 398 -21.88 -2.54 -17.65
C ALA A 398 -20.93 -1.41 -18.03
N GLY A 399 -21.14 -0.22 -17.45
CA GLY A 399 -20.23 0.91 -17.57
C GLY A 399 -18.83 0.56 -17.05
N ASN A 400 -18.78 -0.03 -15.86
CA ASN A 400 -17.52 -0.46 -15.25
C ASN A 400 -16.74 -1.48 -16.10
N VAL A 401 -17.38 -2.25 -17.01
CA VAL A 401 -16.66 -3.17 -17.91
C VAL A 401 -15.61 -2.44 -18.75
N PHE A 402 -15.78 -1.15 -19.06
CA PHE A 402 -14.85 -0.33 -19.85
C PHE A 402 -13.68 0.19 -18.99
N ASP A 403 -12.76 -0.71 -18.67
CA ASP A 403 -11.58 -0.47 -17.81
C ASP A 403 -10.30 -0.88 -18.53
N TRP A 404 -9.43 0.10 -18.77
CA TRP A 404 -8.18 -0.10 -19.50
C TRP A 404 -7.07 -0.72 -18.65
N GLY A 405 -7.23 -0.75 -17.32
CA GLY A 405 -6.34 -1.42 -16.38
C GLY A 405 -6.46 -2.94 -16.37
N ALA A 406 -7.58 -3.49 -16.85
CA ALA A 406 -7.79 -4.93 -16.94
C ALA A 406 -7.37 -5.49 -18.31
N LYS A 407 -6.44 -6.46 -18.33
CA LYS A 407 -5.91 -7.09 -19.57
C LYS A 407 -7.01 -7.61 -20.49
N ALA A 408 -7.94 -8.41 -19.95
CA ALA A 408 -9.02 -9.02 -20.72
C ALA A 408 -9.94 -8.00 -21.41
N VAL A 409 -10.06 -6.81 -20.84
CA VAL A 409 -10.88 -5.73 -21.41
C VAL A 409 -10.05 -4.89 -22.39
N SER A 410 -8.81 -4.53 -22.03
CA SER A 410 -7.88 -3.82 -22.93
C SER A 410 -7.81 -4.51 -24.30
N ASP A 411 -7.64 -5.83 -24.32
CA ASP A 411 -7.49 -6.60 -25.56
C ASP A 411 -8.77 -6.50 -26.43
N VAL A 412 -9.95 -6.55 -25.82
CA VAL A 412 -11.25 -6.40 -26.52
C VAL A 412 -11.41 -4.98 -27.06
N LEU A 413 -11.13 -3.96 -26.25
CA LEU A 413 -11.25 -2.56 -26.67
C LEU A 413 -10.25 -2.18 -27.77
N GLU A 414 -9.08 -2.82 -27.82
CA GLU A 414 -8.11 -2.63 -28.91
C GLU A 414 -8.51 -3.36 -30.20
N THR A 415 -9.16 -4.52 -30.11
CA THR A 415 -9.43 -5.39 -31.28
C THR A 415 -10.82 -5.22 -31.88
N ASP A 416 -11.82 -4.82 -31.09
CA ASP A 416 -13.20 -4.66 -31.53
C ASP A 416 -13.72 -3.23 -31.32
N PRO A 417 -13.63 -2.36 -32.34
CA PRO A 417 -14.18 -1.01 -32.30
C PRO A 417 -15.71 -0.96 -32.19
N ALA A 418 -16.42 -2.07 -32.44
CA ALA A 418 -17.87 -2.16 -32.34
C ALA A 418 -18.35 -2.57 -30.93
N PHE A 419 -17.42 -2.98 -30.04
CA PHE A 419 -17.76 -3.28 -28.65
C PHE A 419 -18.31 -2.02 -27.97
N GLY A 420 -19.56 -2.11 -27.51
CA GLY A 420 -20.32 -0.97 -27.01
C GLY A 420 -21.18 -1.33 -25.80
N PHE A 421 -21.86 -0.32 -25.25
CA PHE A 421 -22.56 -0.42 -23.97
C PHE A 421 -23.57 -1.57 -23.88
N GLU A 422 -24.31 -1.86 -24.96
CA GLU A 422 -25.28 -2.95 -24.98
C GLU A 422 -24.62 -4.34 -25.02
N GLU A 423 -23.44 -4.46 -25.62
CA GLU A 423 -22.69 -5.71 -25.62
C GLU A 423 -22.08 -5.98 -24.24
N ALA A 424 -21.54 -4.94 -23.58
CA ALA A 424 -21.07 -5.02 -22.21
C ALA A 424 -22.17 -5.52 -21.25
N LYS A 425 -23.42 -5.06 -21.41
CA LYS A 425 -24.57 -5.56 -20.62
C LYS A 425 -24.85 -7.05 -20.81
N LYS A 426 -24.59 -7.61 -22.00
CA LYS A 426 -24.81 -9.05 -22.28
C LYS A 426 -23.72 -9.93 -21.69
N GLN A 427 -22.51 -9.40 -21.54
CA GLN A 427 -21.38 -10.12 -20.95
C GLN A 427 -21.51 -10.24 -19.42
N LEU A 428 -22.34 -9.41 -18.78
CA LEU A 428 -22.57 -9.49 -17.33
C LEU A 428 -23.19 -10.82 -16.93
N GLN A 429 -22.71 -11.37 -15.81
CA GLN A 429 -23.30 -12.53 -15.16
C GLN A 429 -24.82 -12.35 -14.95
N ALA A 430 -25.60 -13.34 -15.37
CA ALA A 430 -27.00 -13.43 -15.02
C ALA A 430 -27.17 -13.72 -13.53
N ARG A 431 -28.20 -13.14 -12.89
CA ARG A 431 -28.48 -13.42 -11.48
C ARG A 431 -28.75 -14.92 -11.24
N PRO A 432 -28.33 -15.51 -10.11
CA PRO A 432 -27.68 -14.84 -8.97
C PRO A 432 -26.25 -14.41 -9.29
N TRP A 433 -25.91 -13.18 -8.89
CA TRP A 433 -24.55 -12.66 -8.96
C TRP A 433 -23.63 -13.34 -7.93
N LEU A 434 -22.31 -13.20 -8.09
CA LEU A 434 -21.34 -13.80 -7.16
C LEU A 434 -21.53 -13.27 -5.73
N VAL A 435 -21.75 -11.96 -5.61
CA VAL A 435 -22.33 -11.36 -4.41
C VAL A 435 -23.58 -10.61 -4.86
N ASP A 436 -24.74 -11.04 -4.38
CA ASP A 436 -26.04 -10.57 -4.85
C ASP A 436 -26.89 -10.05 -3.69
N ALA A 437 -26.63 -8.81 -3.27
CA ALA A 437 -27.44 -8.09 -2.30
C ALA A 437 -28.45 -7.14 -2.99
N TYR A 438 -28.82 -7.43 -4.24
CA TYR A 438 -29.68 -6.54 -5.02
C TYR A 438 -31.10 -6.45 -4.44
N ASP A 439 -31.65 -7.57 -3.98
CA ASP A 439 -33.02 -7.58 -3.46
C ASP A 439 -33.11 -6.79 -2.14
N ASP A 440 -32.09 -6.90 -1.26
CA ASP A 440 -31.98 -6.10 -0.04
C ASP A 440 -31.88 -4.60 -0.35
N TRP A 441 -31.08 -4.23 -1.36
CA TRP A 441 -30.98 -2.85 -1.84
C TRP A 441 -32.31 -2.35 -2.42
N LEU A 442 -33.00 -3.16 -3.23
CA LEU A 442 -34.29 -2.81 -3.80
C LEU A 442 -35.34 -2.58 -2.71
N GLU A 443 -35.36 -3.43 -1.69
CA GLU A 443 -36.25 -3.26 -0.54
C GLU A 443 -35.89 -2.00 0.25
N ARG A 444 -34.60 -1.74 0.49
CA ARG A 444 -34.15 -0.49 1.13
C ARG A 444 -34.63 0.74 0.37
N LEU A 445 -34.60 0.68 -0.96
CA LEU A 445 -35.05 1.74 -1.84
C LEU A 445 -36.58 1.94 -1.82
N LYS A 446 -37.40 1.06 -1.25
CA LYS A 446 -38.82 1.35 -1.02
C LYS A 446 -39.03 2.26 0.20
N GLY A 447 -38.04 2.34 1.09
CA GLY A 447 -38.03 3.23 2.24
C GLY A 447 -37.74 4.70 1.91
N PRO A 448 -37.56 5.54 2.94
CA PRO A 448 -37.23 6.95 2.76
C PRO A 448 -35.89 7.13 2.02
N PRO A 449 -35.73 8.22 1.24
CA PRO A 449 -34.45 8.54 0.61
C PRO A 449 -33.37 8.75 1.68
N HIS A 450 -32.13 8.38 1.32
CA HIS A 450 -30.94 8.77 2.06
C HIS A 450 -30.82 10.29 2.13
N LYS A 451 -30.20 10.81 3.18
CA LYS A 451 -29.95 12.26 3.30
C LYS A 451 -28.88 12.70 2.32
N CYS A 452 -27.75 12.00 2.33
CA CYS A 452 -26.64 12.30 1.44
C CYS A 452 -25.85 11.02 1.13
N ALA A 453 -25.60 10.78 -0.16
CA ALA A 453 -24.73 9.71 -0.62
C ALA A 453 -23.37 10.25 -1.09
N LEU A 454 -22.30 9.66 -0.58
CA LEU A 454 -20.95 9.83 -1.10
C LEU A 454 -20.68 8.74 -2.14
N PHE A 455 -20.39 9.13 -3.37
CA PHE A 455 -20.13 8.21 -4.47
C PHE A 455 -18.69 8.36 -4.94
N PHE A 456 -17.87 7.33 -4.74
CA PHE A 456 -16.53 7.24 -5.32
C PHE A 456 -16.61 6.69 -6.74
N VAL A 457 -16.34 7.54 -7.73
CA VAL A 457 -16.43 7.19 -9.15
C VAL A 457 -15.13 6.57 -9.67
N ASP A 458 -15.25 5.62 -10.62
CA ASP A 458 -14.14 4.90 -11.25
C ASP A 458 -13.72 5.56 -12.58
N ASN A 459 -14.24 5.08 -13.72
CA ASN A 459 -13.72 5.41 -15.04
C ASN A 459 -14.45 6.59 -15.71
N SER A 460 -13.74 7.27 -16.62
CA SER A 460 -14.37 8.19 -17.59
C SER A 460 -15.24 7.45 -18.61
N GLY A 461 -15.92 8.20 -19.47
CA GLY A 461 -16.59 7.66 -20.64
C GLY A 461 -17.93 7.01 -20.32
N ILE A 462 -18.13 5.79 -20.83
CA ILE A 462 -19.39 5.04 -20.71
C ILE A 462 -19.74 4.79 -19.25
N ASP A 463 -18.74 4.51 -18.42
CA ASP A 463 -18.90 4.22 -17.00
C ASP A 463 -19.56 5.39 -16.26
N LEU A 464 -18.86 6.52 -16.19
CA LEU A 464 -19.38 7.73 -15.58
C LEU A 464 -20.69 8.19 -16.24
N ILE A 465 -20.72 8.32 -17.57
CA ILE A 465 -21.79 9.06 -18.26
C ILE A 465 -23.05 8.22 -18.45
N LEU A 466 -22.94 6.93 -18.78
CA LEU A 466 -24.08 6.05 -19.04
C LEU A 466 -24.41 5.11 -17.87
N GLY A 467 -23.50 4.97 -16.91
CA GLY A 467 -23.70 4.20 -15.67
C GLY A 467 -23.97 5.10 -14.47
N VAL A 468 -22.96 5.86 -14.03
CA VAL A 468 -23.00 6.65 -12.78
C VAL A 468 -24.04 7.76 -12.85
N PHE A 469 -24.03 8.62 -13.89
CA PHE A 469 -24.94 9.77 -13.95
C PHE A 469 -26.44 9.38 -13.96
N PRO A 470 -26.89 8.37 -14.71
CA PRO A 470 -28.28 7.90 -14.61
C PRO A 470 -28.64 7.39 -13.21
N PHE A 471 -27.72 6.70 -12.53
CA PHE A 471 -27.94 6.23 -11.16
C PHE A 471 -28.01 7.40 -10.16
N VAL A 472 -27.10 8.35 -10.26
CA VAL A 472 -27.06 9.60 -9.47
C VAL A 472 -28.34 10.41 -9.69
N ARG A 473 -28.80 10.52 -10.94
CA ARG A 473 -30.05 11.20 -11.29
C ARG A 473 -31.26 10.58 -10.59
N GLU A 474 -31.33 9.25 -10.50
CA GLU A 474 -32.42 8.57 -9.79
C GLU A 474 -32.40 8.88 -8.30
N LEU A 475 -31.23 8.87 -7.64
CA LEU A 475 -31.09 9.24 -6.23
C LEU A 475 -31.48 10.71 -5.98
N LEU A 476 -31.02 11.62 -6.84
CA LEU A 476 -31.39 13.05 -6.78
C LEU A 476 -32.90 13.26 -6.94
N SER A 477 -33.53 12.52 -7.87
CA SER A 477 -34.98 12.59 -8.12
C SER A 477 -35.80 12.11 -6.91
N ARG A 478 -35.22 11.25 -6.08
CA ARG A 478 -35.82 10.80 -4.81
C ARG A 478 -35.57 11.76 -3.65
N GLY A 479 -34.71 12.76 -3.81
CA GLY A 479 -34.39 13.77 -2.80
C GLY A 479 -33.08 13.53 -2.04
N THR A 480 -32.27 12.54 -2.42
CA THR A 480 -30.94 12.31 -1.83
C THR A 480 -29.94 13.35 -2.35
N GLU A 481 -29.20 14.01 -1.47
CA GLU A 481 -28.05 14.85 -1.86
C GLU A 481 -26.84 13.96 -2.25
N ILE A 482 -26.03 14.38 -3.21
CA ILE A 482 -24.94 13.56 -3.76
C ILE A 482 -23.61 14.31 -3.69
N ILE A 483 -22.58 13.62 -3.19
CA ILE A 483 -21.18 14.02 -3.29
C ILE A 483 -20.51 13.04 -4.26
N LEU A 484 -20.10 13.51 -5.43
CA LEU A 484 -19.28 12.73 -6.35
C LEU A 484 -17.81 12.97 -6.02
N ALA A 485 -17.13 11.92 -5.56
CA ALA A 485 -15.71 11.91 -5.22
C ALA A 485 -14.89 11.25 -6.34
N SER A 486 -14.01 12.01 -6.98
CA SER A 486 -13.14 11.55 -8.07
C SER A 486 -11.67 11.81 -7.79
N ASN A 487 -10.75 11.27 -8.58
CA ASN A 487 -9.32 11.43 -8.33
C ASN A 487 -8.87 12.90 -8.46
N SER A 488 -7.87 13.28 -7.64
CA SER A 488 -7.21 14.58 -7.71
C SER A 488 -6.22 14.66 -8.86
N GLY A 489 -5.54 13.55 -9.18
CA GLY A 489 -4.64 13.43 -10.32
C GLY A 489 -4.99 12.23 -11.22
N PRO A 490 -4.45 12.19 -12.44
CA PRO A 490 -4.72 11.11 -13.39
C PRO A 490 -4.21 9.75 -12.86
N ALA A 491 -4.98 8.70 -13.14
CA ALA A 491 -4.58 7.31 -12.94
C ALA A 491 -5.36 6.46 -13.94
N LEU A 492 -4.69 5.76 -14.87
CA LEU A 492 -5.38 5.05 -15.95
C LEU A 492 -6.43 5.94 -16.65
N ASN A 493 -7.60 5.38 -16.97
CA ASN A 493 -8.75 6.06 -17.55
C ASN A 493 -9.74 6.57 -16.48
N ASP A 494 -9.33 6.63 -15.21
CA ASP A 494 -10.14 7.18 -14.13
C ASP A 494 -10.45 8.65 -14.37
N VAL A 495 -11.64 9.07 -13.96
CA VAL A 495 -12.04 10.47 -14.04
C VAL A 495 -11.36 11.28 -12.93
N THR A 496 -10.74 12.40 -13.31
CA THR A 496 -10.23 13.41 -12.37
C THR A 496 -11.30 14.45 -12.02
N CYS A 497 -11.14 15.17 -10.91
CA CYS A 497 -12.12 16.17 -10.47
C CYS A 497 -12.33 17.31 -11.49
N SER A 498 -11.28 17.72 -12.20
CA SER A 498 -11.38 18.73 -13.26
C SER A 498 -12.15 18.20 -14.48
N GLU A 499 -11.90 16.96 -14.88
CA GLU A 499 -12.62 16.29 -15.97
C GLU A 499 -14.09 16.04 -15.60
N LEU A 500 -14.35 15.63 -14.36
CA LEU A 500 -15.69 15.42 -13.84
C LEU A 500 -16.50 16.71 -13.90
N ALA A 501 -15.93 17.86 -13.53
CA ALA A 501 -16.59 19.15 -13.63
C ALA A 501 -17.03 19.47 -15.07
N ILE A 502 -16.14 19.30 -16.04
CA ILE A 502 -16.42 19.55 -17.46
C ILE A 502 -17.54 18.62 -17.98
N VAL A 503 -17.47 17.34 -17.66
CA VAL A 503 -18.48 16.35 -18.08
C VAL A 503 -19.83 16.68 -17.43
N THR A 504 -19.82 17.03 -16.15
CA THR A 504 -21.03 17.37 -15.39
C THR A 504 -21.74 18.60 -15.98
N GLU A 505 -21.01 19.64 -16.37
CA GLU A 505 -21.59 20.82 -17.03
C GLU A 505 -22.29 20.46 -18.35
N ARG A 506 -21.66 19.60 -19.17
CA ARG A 506 -22.26 19.13 -20.43
C ARG A 506 -23.52 18.31 -20.19
N ILE A 507 -23.53 17.45 -19.16
CA ILE A 507 -24.70 16.68 -18.78
C ILE A 507 -25.81 17.58 -18.23
N ALA A 508 -25.48 18.56 -17.40
CA ALA A 508 -26.42 19.55 -16.89
C ALA A 508 -27.09 20.36 -18.02
N ALA A 509 -26.36 20.65 -19.11
CA ALA A 509 -26.95 21.27 -20.29
C ALA A 509 -28.00 20.36 -20.98
N MET A 510 -27.92 19.04 -20.79
CA MET A 510 -28.77 18.04 -21.44
C MET A 510 -29.90 17.49 -20.53
N ASP A 511 -29.77 17.58 -19.20
CA ASP A 511 -30.71 17.05 -18.22
C ASP A 511 -31.04 18.06 -17.11
N THR A 512 -32.33 18.26 -16.86
CA THR A 512 -32.83 19.27 -15.91
C THR A 512 -32.64 18.87 -14.45
N VAL A 513 -32.71 17.58 -14.12
CA VAL A 513 -32.53 17.10 -12.74
C VAL A 513 -31.10 17.36 -12.28
N ILE A 514 -30.12 16.99 -13.09
CA ILE A 514 -28.70 17.25 -12.81
C ILE A 514 -28.44 18.75 -12.73
N ARG A 515 -28.96 19.55 -13.67
CA ARG A 515 -28.81 21.01 -13.65
C ARG A 515 -29.36 21.65 -12.38
N THR A 516 -30.57 21.28 -11.99
CA THR A 516 -31.20 21.81 -10.77
C THR A 516 -30.44 21.37 -9.52
N ALA A 517 -29.96 20.12 -9.48
CA ALA A 517 -29.17 19.64 -8.35
C ALA A 517 -27.85 20.40 -8.18
N LEU A 518 -27.15 20.70 -9.27
CA LEU A 518 -25.93 21.52 -9.24
C LEU A 518 -26.21 22.94 -8.77
N ASN A 519 -27.24 23.59 -9.32
CA ASN A 519 -27.60 24.96 -8.96
C ASN A 519 -28.11 25.11 -7.51
N GLN A 520 -28.55 24.01 -6.90
CA GLN A 520 -29.05 23.98 -5.52
C GLN A 520 -28.05 23.38 -4.53
N ASP A 521 -26.80 23.16 -4.93
CA ASP A 521 -25.75 22.51 -4.12
C ASP A 521 -26.13 21.12 -3.57
N LYS A 522 -27.05 20.43 -4.26
CA LYS A 522 -27.45 19.04 -3.96
C LYS A 522 -26.59 18.01 -4.69
N LEU A 523 -25.86 18.42 -5.71
CA LEU A 523 -24.83 17.62 -6.37
C LEU A 523 -23.49 18.36 -6.23
N LEU A 524 -22.60 17.82 -5.40
CA LEU A 524 -21.28 18.37 -5.15
C LEU A 524 -20.21 17.51 -5.84
N LEU A 525 -19.27 18.18 -6.51
CA LEU A 525 -18.12 17.53 -7.12
C LEU A 525 -16.91 17.80 -6.24
N VAL A 526 -16.31 16.74 -5.71
CA VAL A 526 -15.22 16.86 -4.75
C VAL A 526 -14.11 15.90 -5.14
N GLN A 527 -12.87 16.29 -4.91
CA GLN A 527 -11.73 15.44 -5.18
C GLN A 527 -11.39 14.56 -3.98
N SER A 528 -10.90 13.35 -4.24
CA SER A 528 -10.57 12.36 -3.23
C SER A 528 -9.21 12.59 -2.58
N GLY A 529 -8.29 13.34 -3.21
CA GLY A 529 -6.90 13.44 -2.79
C GLY A 529 -6.01 12.30 -3.30
N SER A 530 -6.58 11.35 -4.04
CA SER A 530 -5.86 10.20 -4.64
C SER A 530 -5.47 10.47 -6.09
N SER A 531 -4.37 9.86 -6.52
CA SER A 531 -3.94 9.70 -7.91
C SER A 531 -3.65 8.22 -8.20
N SER A 532 -4.48 7.34 -7.65
CA SER A 532 -4.38 5.88 -7.75
C SER A 532 -5.70 5.32 -8.29
N PRO A 533 -5.68 4.23 -9.07
CA PRO A 533 -6.90 3.53 -9.47
C PRO A 533 -7.50 2.66 -8.35
N CYS A 534 -6.82 2.60 -7.20
CA CYS A 534 -7.35 2.04 -5.96
C CYS A 534 -7.70 3.17 -4.97
N LEU A 535 -8.49 2.83 -3.95
CA LEU A 535 -8.99 3.80 -2.98
C LEU A 535 -8.57 3.44 -1.56
N ASP A 536 -7.81 4.33 -0.93
CA ASP A 536 -7.47 4.22 0.49
C ASP A 536 -8.31 5.20 1.31
N LEU A 537 -9.35 4.71 1.97
CA LEU A 537 -10.23 5.51 2.83
C LEU A 537 -9.53 6.08 4.07
N SER A 538 -8.31 5.67 4.40
CA SER A 538 -7.51 6.31 5.46
C SER A 538 -6.79 7.59 4.99
N ARG A 539 -6.75 7.83 3.68
CA ARG A 539 -5.98 8.90 3.04
C ARG A 539 -6.82 9.68 2.02
N LEU A 540 -7.78 10.46 2.51
CA LEU A 540 -8.67 11.29 1.69
C LEU A 540 -8.45 12.79 1.90
N ASP A 541 -8.73 13.60 0.88
CA ASP A 541 -8.69 15.07 0.97
C ASP A 541 -9.55 15.57 2.15
N LYS A 542 -8.97 16.45 2.97
CA LYS A 542 -9.65 17.03 4.13
C LYS A 542 -10.94 17.76 3.77
N GLY A 543 -11.00 18.40 2.59
CA GLY A 543 -12.21 19.03 2.08
C GLY A 543 -13.33 18.01 1.89
N LEU A 544 -13.03 16.87 1.26
CA LEU A 544 -13.98 15.77 1.14
C LEU A 544 -14.46 15.28 2.50
N ALA A 545 -13.54 15.01 3.43
CA ALA A 545 -13.89 14.56 4.77
C ALA A 545 -14.74 15.59 5.55
N THR A 546 -14.57 16.89 5.27
CA THR A 546 -15.37 17.96 5.88
C THR A 546 -16.79 17.96 5.32
N VAL A 547 -16.94 17.94 3.99
CA VAL A 547 -18.25 17.91 3.31
C VAL A 547 -19.07 16.68 3.75
N VAL A 548 -18.44 15.52 3.87
CA VAL A 548 -19.09 14.28 4.35
C VAL A 548 -19.72 14.45 5.74
N ARG A 549 -19.03 15.15 6.66
CA ARG A 549 -19.56 15.44 8.00
C ARG A 549 -20.69 16.46 7.96
N GLU A 550 -20.50 17.55 7.22
CA GLU A 550 -21.45 18.65 7.12
C GLU A 550 -22.78 18.21 6.51
N ARG A 551 -22.72 17.38 5.45
CA ARG A 551 -23.89 16.82 4.77
C ARG A 551 -24.52 15.63 5.50
N LYS A 552 -23.92 15.18 6.61
CA LYS A 552 -24.39 14.01 7.38
C LYS A 552 -24.63 12.80 6.49
N THR A 553 -23.65 12.51 5.64
CA THR A 553 -23.68 11.39 4.69
C THR A 553 -24.04 10.09 5.39
N ASP A 554 -25.03 9.39 4.85
CA ASP A 554 -25.61 8.16 5.39
C ASP A 554 -25.58 6.98 4.40
N LEU A 555 -25.03 7.20 3.19
CA LEU A 555 -24.71 6.16 2.22
C LEU A 555 -23.33 6.40 1.59
N VAL A 556 -22.50 5.36 1.51
CA VAL A 556 -21.25 5.38 0.73
C VAL A 556 -21.35 4.37 -0.41
N VAL A 557 -21.18 4.84 -1.64
CA VAL A 557 -21.13 4.01 -2.84
C VAL A 557 -19.69 3.95 -3.36
N ILE A 558 -19.16 2.75 -3.50
CA ILE A 558 -17.81 2.51 -4.02
C ILE A 558 -17.95 1.64 -5.27
N GLU A 559 -17.55 2.20 -6.40
CA GLU A 559 -17.69 1.59 -7.71
C GLU A 559 -16.31 1.22 -8.27
N GLY A 560 -16.22 0.06 -8.91
CA GLY A 560 -15.04 -0.38 -9.63
C GLY A 560 -14.17 -1.43 -8.95
N MET A 561 -13.50 -2.26 -9.78
CA MET A 561 -12.69 -3.38 -9.30
C MET A 561 -11.48 -2.89 -8.48
N GLY A 562 -10.83 -1.80 -8.90
CA GLY A 562 -9.73 -1.19 -8.15
C GLY A 562 -10.16 -0.71 -6.76
N ARG A 563 -11.25 0.05 -6.70
CA ARG A 563 -11.72 0.73 -5.49
C ARG A 563 -12.50 -0.15 -4.52
N ALA A 564 -13.30 -1.10 -5.01
CA ALA A 564 -14.24 -1.90 -4.22
C ALA A 564 -13.84 -3.38 -4.04
N ILE A 565 -12.96 -3.92 -4.90
CA ILE A 565 -12.50 -5.32 -4.82
C ILE A 565 -11.05 -5.42 -4.41
N HIS A 566 -10.13 -4.75 -5.13
CA HIS A 566 -8.71 -4.74 -4.76
C HIS A 566 -8.47 -3.96 -3.47
N THR A 567 -9.25 -2.90 -3.26
CA THR A 567 -9.37 -2.22 -1.98
C THR A 567 -10.81 -2.22 -1.45
N ASN A 568 -10.98 -1.98 -0.16
CA ASN A 568 -12.27 -1.72 0.52
C ASN A 568 -13.30 -2.84 0.54
N TYR A 569 -13.01 -4.03 0.00
CA TYR A 569 -13.96 -5.14 -0.04
C TYR A 569 -14.50 -5.49 1.37
N TYR A 570 -13.61 -5.46 2.36
CA TYR A 570 -13.91 -5.70 3.78
C TYR A 570 -14.04 -4.43 4.63
N ALA A 571 -14.00 -3.23 4.02
CA ALA A 571 -14.10 -1.98 4.78
C ALA A 571 -15.45 -1.88 5.50
N ALA A 572 -15.43 -1.71 6.82
CA ALA A 572 -16.63 -1.50 7.63
C ALA A 572 -16.86 0.01 7.84
N LEU A 573 -18.09 0.46 7.58
CA LEU A 573 -18.48 1.86 7.68
C LEU A 573 -19.60 2.05 8.71
N ARG A 574 -19.68 3.24 9.32
CA ARG A 574 -20.71 3.65 10.29
C ARG A 574 -22.06 4.00 9.65
N CYS A 575 -22.15 3.84 8.34
CA CYS A 575 -23.32 4.15 7.53
C CYS A 575 -23.63 2.97 6.60
N GLU A 576 -24.72 3.07 5.84
CA GLU A 576 -24.98 2.11 4.76
C GLU A 576 -23.87 2.21 3.70
N SER A 577 -23.54 1.08 3.09
CA SER A 577 -22.56 1.06 1.99
C SER A 577 -22.99 0.16 0.85
N LEU A 578 -22.67 0.59 -0.36
CA LEU A 578 -22.89 -0.16 -1.58
C LEU A 578 -21.57 -0.27 -2.35
N LYS A 579 -21.03 -1.48 -2.42
CA LYS A 579 -19.80 -1.81 -3.15
C LYS A 579 -20.17 -2.61 -4.38
N LEU A 580 -19.78 -2.13 -5.55
CA LEU A 580 -20.18 -2.75 -6.81
C LEU A 580 -19.05 -2.77 -7.83
N ALA A 581 -18.85 -3.92 -8.47
CA ALA A 581 -17.82 -4.09 -9.48
C ALA A 581 -18.11 -5.30 -10.36
N VAL A 582 -17.50 -5.30 -11.54
CA VAL A 582 -17.39 -6.48 -12.40
C VAL A 582 -15.96 -7.02 -12.29
N ILE A 583 -15.81 -8.31 -12.03
CA ILE A 583 -14.49 -8.94 -11.91
C ILE A 583 -13.95 -9.21 -13.32
N LYS A 584 -12.96 -8.42 -13.74
CA LYS A 584 -12.37 -8.45 -15.09
C LYS A 584 -11.09 -9.30 -15.17
N ASN A 585 -10.84 -10.11 -14.15
CA ASN A 585 -9.65 -10.94 -14.02
C ASN A 585 -10.08 -12.38 -13.67
N ALA A 586 -9.77 -13.33 -14.56
CA ALA A 586 -10.20 -14.72 -14.41
C ALA A 586 -9.65 -15.38 -13.14
N TRP A 587 -8.37 -15.16 -12.82
CA TRP A 587 -7.73 -15.74 -11.64
C TRP A 587 -8.35 -15.22 -10.34
N LEU A 588 -8.62 -13.91 -10.27
CA LEU A 588 -9.31 -13.32 -9.12
C LEU A 588 -10.74 -13.83 -9.00
N ALA A 589 -11.45 -13.96 -10.13
CA ALA A 589 -12.80 -14.49 -10.14
C ALA A 589 -12.85 -15.91 -9.59
N ASP A 590 -11.98 -16.81 -10.09
CA ASP A 590 -11.90 -18.19 -9.62
C ASP A 590 -11.61 -18.25 -8.12
N ARG A 591 -10.72 -17.38 -7.63
CA ARG A 591 -10.36 -17.29 -6.21
C ARG A 591 -11.51 -16.79 -5.32
N LEU A 592 -12.39 -15.95 -5.85
CA LEU A 592 -13.61 -15.50 -5.18
C LEU A 592 -14.78 -16.47 -5.38
N GLY A 593 -14.59 -17.60 -6.08
CA GLY A 593 -15.63 -18.60 -6.34
C GLY A 593 -16.55 -18.27 -7.52
N GLY A 594 -16.14 -17.34 -8.38
CA GLY A 594 -16.86 -16.91 -9.58
C GLY A 594 -16.14 -17.26 -10.88
N LYS A 595 -16.54 -16.59 -11.96
CA LYS A 595 -15.93 -16.61 -13.29
C LYS A 595 -15.60 -15.19 -13.77
N ILE A 596 -14.80 -15.03 -14.82
CA ILE A 596 -14.61 -13.70 -15.43
C ILE A 596 -15.97 -13.05 -15.77
N PHE A 597 -16.07 -11.74 -15.55
CA PHE A 597 -17.31 -10.95 -15.62
C PHE A 597 -18.37 -11.28 -14.56
N SER A 598 -17.99 -12.01 -13.50
CA SER A 598 -18.83 -12.12 -12.31
C SER A 598 -19.06 -10.77 -11.68
N VAL A 599 -20.28 -10.60 -11.17
CA VAL A 599 -20.72 -9.35 -10.57
C VAL A 599 -20.63 -9.45 -9.05
N VAL A 600 -20.04 -8.43 -8.44
CA VAL A 600 -20.16 -8.17 -7.01
C VAL A 600 -21.10 -6.99 -6.85
N PHE A 601 -22.24 -7.22 -6.20
CA PHE A 601 -23.17 -6.20 -5.75
C PHE A 601 -23.39 -6.42 -4.26
N LYS A 602 -22.60 -5.71 -3.44
CA LYS A 602 -22.52 -5.90 -2.00
C LYS A 602 -23.11 -4.68 -1.31
N TYR A 603 -24.32 -4.83 -0.78
CA TYR A 603 -25.00 -3.84 0.04
C TYR A 603 -24.86 -4.24 1.51
N GLU A 604 -24.43 -3.31 2.35
CA GLU A 604 -24.21 -3.51 3.78
C GLU A 604 -24.94 -2.41 4.56
N LEU A 605 -25.68 -2.83 5.58
CA LEU A 605 -26.30 -1.92 6.54
C LEU A 605 -25.26 -1.33 7.49
N ALA A 606 -25.58 -0.18 8.09
CA ALA A 606 -24.79 0.37 9.17
C ALA A 606 -24.72 -0.64 10.34
N PRO A 607 -23.52 -0.94 10.87
CA PRO A 607 -23.36 -1.72 12.08
C PRO A 607 -24.14 -1.07 13.24
N PRO A 608 -24.69 -1.88 14.17
CA PRO A 608 -25.48 -1.39 15.30
C PRO A 608 -24.70 -0.53 16.29
#